data_AF-A0A2D5GW74-F1
#
_entry.id   AF-A0A2D5GW74-F1
#
_cell.length_a   1.000
_cell.length_b   1.000
_cell.length_c   1.000
_cell.angle_alpha   90.00
_cell.angle_beta   90.00
_cell.angle_gamma   90.00
#
_symmetry.space_group_name_H-M   'P 1'
#
loop_
_entity.id
_entity.type
_entity.pdbx_description
1 polymer ?
#
loop_
_entity_poly.entity_id
_entity_poly.type
_entity_poly.pdbx_seq_one_letter_code
_entity_poly.pdbx_strand_id
1 'polypeptide(L)'
;MLIETDYPPVRLSQAWPPVISPPPPPAHREHRFKRIPLVGWVLAGILASSRRRSHARQELAIVEKEIVDQLEARGQIDNWVKKNNWFNTPEKQQIALIISEAIGLEKPLEEPPPLHPEDPFGPLFWGPFDDLTPLIVGLEIQKKWNIRVPRESISLAWEGDWTLLQFIEYCENCINDA
;
A
#
# COMPACT_ATOMS: atom_id res chain seq x y z
N MET A 1 -5.25 -21.27 16.80
CA MET A 1 -6.58 -21.53 16.22
C MET A 1 -6.62 -20.77 14.91
N LEU A 2 -6.71 -21.46 13.77
CA LEU A 2 -6.89 -20.82 12.47
C LEU A 2 -8.33 -20.34 12.41
N ILE A 3 -8.53 -19.04 12.31
CA ILE A 3 -9.84 -18.39 12.27
C ILE A 3 -10.12 -18.13 10.79
N GLU A 4 -11.12 -18.81 10.24
CA GLU A 4 -11.44 -18.79 8.81
C GLU A 4 -12.03 -17.43 8.41
N THR A 5 -11.24 -16.61 7.75
CA THR A 5 -11.76 -15.76 6.68
C THR A 5 -12.02 -16.64 5.44
N ASP A 6 -13.06 -16.35 4.68
CA ASP A 6 -13.40 -17.08 3.45
C ASP A 6 -12.34 -16.92 2.33
N TYR A 7 -11.34 -16.06 2.55
CA TYR A 7 -10.31 -15.68 1.59
C TYR A 7 -8.95 -15.48 2.30
N PRO A 8 -7.83 -15.73 1.60
CA PRO A 8 -6.48 -15.57 2.16
C PRO A 8 -6.03 -14.10 2.20
N PRO A 9 -5.03 -13.77 3.06
CA PRO A 9 -4.37 -12.47 3.02
C PRO A 9 -3.63 -12.25 1.70
N VAL A 10 -3.44 -10.99 1.31
CA VAL A 10 -2.59 -10.62 0.17
C VAL A 10 -1.16 -11.09 0.44
N ARG A 11 -0.59 -11.80 -0.53
CA ARG A 11 0.81 -12.24 -0.50
C ARG A 11 1.49 -11.83 -1.78
N LEU A 12 2.58 -11.07 -1.64
CA LEU A 12 3.39 -10.69 -2.79
C LEU A 12 4.38 -11.79 -3.15
N SER A 13 4.52 -12.04 -4.44
CA SER A 13 5.54 -12.92 -5.02
C SER A 13 6.95 -12.32 -4.93
N GLN A 14 7.03 -10.99 -4.88
CA GLN A 14 8.27 -10.23 -4.79
C GLN A 14 8.46 -9.62 -3.38
N ALA A 15 9.71 -9.30 -3.05
CA ALA A 15 10.03 -8.61 -1.80
C ALA A 15 9.48 -7.18 -1.80
N TRP A 16 8.88 -6.77 -0.69
CA TRP A 16 8.45 -5.40 -0.43
C TRP A 16 9.46 -4.70 0.48
N PRO A 17 9.82 -3.43 0.22
CA PRO A 17 9.48 -2.63 -0.96
C PRO A 17 10.26 -3.10 -2.22
N PRO A 18 9.72 -2.86 -3.44
CA PRO A 18 10.35 -3.30 -4.68
C PRO A 18 11.74 -2.67 -4.87
N VAL A 19 12.66 -3.42 -5.47
CA VAL A 19 14.04 -2.97 -5.72
C VAL A 19 14.06 -1.90 -6.80
N ILE A 20 14.32 -0.66 -6.40
CA ILE A 20 14.12 0.54 -7.23
C ILE A 20 15.15 0.66 -8.38
N SER A 21 16.24 -0.12 -8.41
CA SER A 21 17.22 -0.02 -9.51
C SER A 21 18.18 -1.20 -9.67
N PRO A 22 18.08 -1.96 -10.77
CA PRO A 22 19.21 -2.75 -11.26
C PRO A 22 20.28 -1.86 -11.94
N PRO A 23 21.56 -2.27 -11.91
CA PRO A 23 22.63 -1.57 -12.61
C PRO A 23 22.35 -1.50 -14.12
N PRO A 24 22.79 -0.44 -14.82
CA PRO A 24 22.60 -0.35 -16.26
C PRO A 24 23.31 -1.51 -16.97
N PRO A 25 22.71 -2.10 -18.02
CA PRO A 25 23.44 -3.03 -18.86
C PRO A 25 24.65 -2.32 -19.50
N PRO A 26 25.79 -3.01 -19.70
CA PRO A 26 27.04 -2.37 -20.14
C PRO A 26 26.94 -1.69 -21.52
N ALA A 27 25.96 -2.07 -22.35
CA ALA A 27 25.67 -1.46 -23.65
C ALA A 27 24.83 -0.16 -23.57
N HIS A 28 24.36 0.23 -22.38
CA HIS A 28 23.43 1.35 -22.20
C HIS A 28 24.09 2.71 -22.47
N ARG A 29 23.31 3.67 -22.99
CA ARG A 29 23.82 5.02 -23.36
C ARG A 29 24.47 5.75 -22.18
N GLU A 30 24.05 5.47 -20.95
CA GLU A 30 24.67 5.96 -19.71
C GLU A 30 26.20 5.72 -19.67
N HIS A 31 26.67 4.55 -20.12
CA HIS A 31 28.11 4.24 -20.15
C HIS A 31 28.87 5.00 -21.23
N ARG A 32 28.19 5.40 -22.31
CA ARG A 32 28.79 6.20 -23.38
C ARG A 32 29.00 7.65 -22.93
N PHE A 33 28.02 8.21 -22.22
CA PHE A 33 28.10 9.60 -21.73
C PHE A 33 29.14 9.78 -20.62
N LYS A 34 29.35 8.78 -19.75
CA LYS A 34 30.41 8.82 -18.72
C LYS A 34 31.84 9.00 -19.27
N ARG A 35 32.05 8.79 -20.58
CA ARG A 35 33.34 9.03 -21.25
C ARG A 35 33.63 10.51 -21.52
N ILE A 36 32.61 11.38 -21.41
CA ILE A 36 32.75 12.83 -21.56
C ILE A 36 32.85 13.45 -20.15
N PRO A 37 33.97 14.12 -19.80
CA PRO A 37 34.13 14.71 -18.47
C PRO A 37 33.10 15.80 -18.19
N LEU A 38 32.67 15.91 -16.93
CA LEU A 38 31.69 16.86 -16.39
C LEU A 38 30.28 16.79 -17.03
N VAL A 39 30.12 17.23 -18.28
CA VAL A 39 28.81 17.30 -18.97
C VAL A 39 28.23 15.90 -19.21
N GLY A 40 29.08 14.94 -19.58
CA GLY A 40 28.67 13.56 -19.78
C GLY A 40 28.18 12.87 -18.51
N TRP A 41 28.73 13.24 -17.35
CA TRP A 41 28.28 12.73 -16.05
C TRP A 41 26.93 13.30 -15.64
N VAL A 42 26.67 14.58 -15.92
CA VAL A 42 25.36 15.20 -15.69
C VAL A 42 24.30 14.52 -16.55
N LEU A 43 24.56 14.35 -17.86
CA LEU A 43 23.64 13.67 -18.77
C LEU A 43 23.43 12.20 -18.40
N ALA A 44 24.49 11.48 -18.00
CA ALA A 44 24.39 10.12 -17.50
C ALA A 44 23.55 10.05 -16.21
N GLY A 45 23.64 11.05 -15.33
CA GLY A 45 22.81 11.16 -14.12
C GLY A 45 21.33 11.39 -14.43
N ILE A 46 21.01 12.23 -15.41
CA ILE A 46 19.63 12.47 -15.87
C ILE A 46 19.04 11.19 -16.50
N LEU A 47 19.81 10.51 -17.34
CA LEU A 47 19.37 9.25 -17.95
C LEU A 47 19.19 8.14 -16.90
N ALA A 48 20.11 8.05 -15.94
CA ALA A 48 19.99 7.13 -14.83
C ALA A 48 18.71 7.41 -14.05
N SER A 49 18.45 8.65 -13.63
CA SER A 49 17.24 9.00 -12.86
C SER A 49 15.94 8.71 -13.61
N SER A 50 15.90 8.99 -14.92
CA SER A 50 14.77 8.63 -15.78
C SER A 50 14.55 7.11 -15.84
N ARG A 51 15.62 6.32 -16.04
CA ARG A 51 15.56 4.86 -16.02
C ARG A 51 15.12 4.33 -14.67
N ARG A 52 15.63 4.88 -13.56
CA ARG A 52 15.20 4.51 -12.20
C ARG A 52 13.71 4.72 -12.01
N ARG A 53 13.20 5.89 -12.41
CA ARG A 53 11.75 6.20 -12.32
C ARG A 53 10.93 5.27 -13.21
N SER A 54 11.39 4.98 -14.42
CA SER A 54 10.69 4.08 -15.34
C SER A 54 10.67 2.64 -14.80
N HIS A 55 11.79 2.17 -14.26
CA HIS A 55 11.89 0.84 -13.66
C HIS A 55 11.04 0.74 -12.39
N ALA A 56 11.11 1.74 -11.51
CA ALA A 56 10.27 1.82 -10.32
C ALA A 56 8.79 1.72 -10.69
N ARG A 57 8.33 2.46 -11.70
CA ARG A 57 6.96 2.36 -12.19
C ARG A 57 6.60 0.98 -12.75
N GLN A 58 7.52 0.31 -13.43
CA GLN A 58 7.28 -1.04 -13.97
C GLN A 58 7.18 -2.09 -12.86
N GLU A 59 8.10 -2.07 -11.90
CA GLU A 59 8.05 -2.97 -10.74
C GLU A 59 6.80 -2.71 -9.90
N LEU A 60 6.49 -1.43 -9.63
CA LEU A 60 5.27 -1.05 -8.94
C LEU A 60 4.02 -1.50 -9.68
N ALA A 61 3.96 -1.39 -11.01
CA ALA A 61 2.81 -1.87 -11.79
C ALA A 61 2.65 -3.39 -11.75
N ILE A 62 3.74 -4.15 -11.63
CA ILE A 62 3.67 -5.62 -11.45
C ILE A 62 3.08 -5.93 -10.07
N VAL A 63 3.56 -5.26 -9.02
CA VAL A 63 3.05 -5.42 -7.67
C VAL A 63 1.58 -4.96 -7.57
N GLU A 64 1.23 -3.84 -8.20
CA GLU A 64 -0.15 -3.34 -8.29
C GLU A 64 -1.06 -4.38 -8.87
N LYS A 65 -0.68 -4.93 -10.03
CA LYS A 65 -1.47 -5.94 -10.71
C LYS A 65 -1.62 -7.19 -9.83
N GLU A 66 -0.56 -7.65 -9.19
CA GLU A 66 -0.62 -8.80 -8.29
C GLU A 66 -1.56 -8.57 -7.10
N ILE A 67 -1.58 -7.35 -6.54
CA ILE A 67 -2.51 -6.97 -5.47
C ILE A 67 -3.94 -6.91 -6.00
N VAL A 68 -4.17 -6.23 -7.13
CA VAL A 68 -5.48 -6.08 -7.76
C VAL A 68 -6.07 -7.45 -8.09
N ASP A 69 -5.33 -8.31 -8.78
CA ASP A 69 -5.76 -9.67 -9.13
C ASP A 69 -6.18 -10.47 -7.88
N GLN A 70 -5.42 -10.33 -6.77
CA GLN A 70 -5.75 -10.99 -5.50
C GLN A 70 -6.98 -10.40 -4.80
N LEU A 71 -7.16 -9.08 -4.85
CA LEU A 71 -8.31 -8.40 -4.24
C LEU A 71 -9.60 -8.68 -5.03
N GLU A 72 -9.54 -8.66 -6.36
CA GLU A 72 -10.67 -9.02 -7.23
C GLU A 72 -11.08 -10.49 -7.06
N ALA A 73 -10.11 -11.39 -6.90
CA ALA A 73 -10.38 -12.81 -6.69
C ALA A 73 -11.16 -13.12 -5.41
N ARG A 74 -11.21 -12.21 -4.44
CA ARG A 74 -12.04 -12.35 -3.22
C ARG A 74 -13.53 -12.22 -3.53
N GLY A 75 -13.87 -11.57 -4.64
CA GLY A 75 -15.23 -11.24 -5.00
C GLY A 75 -15.91 -10.32 -3.98
N GLN A 76 -17.23 -10.23 -4.09
CA GLN A 76 -18.06 -9.46 -3.17
C GLN A 76 -18.65 -10.35 -2.08
N ILE A 77 -18.45 -9.94 -0.83
CA ILE A 77 -18.95 -10.67 0.34
C ILE A 77 -19.83 -9.73 1.15
N ASP A 78 -21.14 -9.94 1.06
CA ASP A 78 -22.12 -9.15 1.81
C ASP A 78 -21.81 -9.18 3.31
N ASN A 79 -21.78 -7.98 3.91
CA ASN A 79 -21.52 -7.76 5.33
C ASN A 79 -20.23 -8.45 5.85
N TRP A 80 -19.19 -8.56 5.03
CA TRP A 80 -17.91 -9.20 5.40
C TRP A 80 -17.32 -8.65 6.71
N VAL A 81 -17.44 -7.34 6.97
CA VAL A 81 -16.97 -6.72 8.22
C VAL A 81 -17.68 -7.26 9.46
N LYS A 82 -18.96 -7.62 9.36
CA LYS A 82 -19.74 -8.17 10.50
C LYS A 82 -19.55 -9.67 10.67
N LYS A 83 -19.25 -10.38 9.57
CA LYS A 83 -18.94 -11.82 9.58
C LYS A 83 -17.55 -12.09 10.14
N ASN A 84 -16.65 -11.10 10.03
CA ASN A 84 -15.29 -11.23 10.49
C ASN A 84 -15.17 -10.97 12.00
N ASN A 85 -14.83 -12.02 12.76
CA ASN A 85 -14.66 -11.94 14.21
C ASN A 85 -13.50 -11.03 14.66
N TRP A 86 -12.62 -10.61 13.74
CA TRP A 86 -11.48 -9.74 14.04
C TRP A 86 -11.89 -8.26 14.10
N PHE A 87 -12.92 -7.87 13.35
CA PHE A 87 -13.53 -6.54 13.40
C PHE A 87 -14.75 -6.58 14.35
N ASN A 88 -14.48 -6.95 15.60
CA ASN A 88 -15.50 -7.24 16.61
C ASN A 88 -16.17 -6.01 17.23
N THR A 89 -15.66 -4.80 16.98
CA THR A 89 -16.25 -3.55 17.45
C THR A 89 -16.84 -2.74 16.28
N PRO A 90 -17.89 -1.93 16.52
CA PRO A 90 -18.43 -1.02 15.51
C PRO A 90 -17.37 -0.08 14.91
N GLU A 91 -16.42 0.35 15.73
CA GLU A 91 -15.30 1.22 15.35
C GLU A 91 -14.38 0.49 14.37
N LYS A 92 -13.90 -0.72 14.71
CA LYS A 92 -13.07 -1.53 13.79
C LYS A 92 -13.77 -1.80 12.48
N GLN A 93 -15.08 -2.12 12.51
CA GLN A 93 -15.87 -2.36 11.29
C GLN A 93 -15.92 -1.11 10.42
N GLN A 94 -16.16 0.07 11.01
CA GLN A 94 -16.23 1.31 10.26
C GLN A 94 -14.87 1.71 9.69
N ILE A 95 -13.77 1.52 10.43
CA ILE A 95 -12.41 1.79 9.94
C ILE A 95 -12.08 0.84 8.78
N ALA A 96 -12.39 -0.46 8.92
CA ALA A 96 -12.18 -1.45 7.86
C ALA A 96 -12.96 -1.11 6.57
N LEU A 97 -14.19 -0.60 6.69
CA LEU A 97 -14.97 -0.10 5.54
C LEU A 97 -14.29 1.10 4.88
N ILE A 98 -13.85 2.08 5.66
CA ILE A 98 -13.13 3.26 5.13
C ILE A 98 -11.88 2.84 4.37
N ILE A 99 -11.11 1.89 4.90
CA ILE A 99 -9.90 1.39 4.24
C ILE A 99 -10.25 0.64 2.95
N SER A 100 -11.29 -0.20 2.98
CA SER A 100 -11.76 -0.93 1.80
C SER A 100 -12.19 0.02 0.68
N GLU A 101 -12.95 1.07 1.00
CA GLU A 101 -13.37 2.10 0.05
C GLU A 101 -12.18 2.86 -0.54
N ALA A 102 -11.20 3.24 0.31
CA ALA A 102 -10.00 3.94 -0.14
C ALA A 102 -9.15 3.06 -1.08
N ILE A 103 -8.97 1.79 -0.73
CA ILE A 103 -8.25 0.80 -1.55
C ILE A 103 -8.97 0.59 -2.88
N GLY A 104 -10.30 0.44 -2.86
CA GLY A 104 -11.10 0.25 -4.07
C GLY A 104 -11.00 1.43 -5.04
N LEU A 105 -11.02 2.65 -4.50
CA LEU A 105 -10.88 3.88 -5.28
C LEU A 105 -9.50 3.99 -5.95
N GLU A 106 -8.44 3.61 -5.25
CA GLU A 106 -7.09 3.79 -5.74
C GLU A 106 -6.58 2.65 -6.63
N LYS A 107 -6.99 1.41 -6.36
CA LYS A 107 -6.50 0.20 -7.05
C LYS A 107 -7.40 -0.21 -8.22
N PRO A 108 -7.79 0.77 -9.05
CA PRO A 108 -9.02 0.80 -9.86
C PRO A 108 -9.92 -0.45 -9.80
N LEU A 109 -10.41 -0.80 -8.60
CA LEU A 109 -11.28 -1.97 -8.43
C LEU A 109 -12.71 -1.61 -8.81
N GLU A 110 -13.46 -2.56 -9.38
CA GLU A 110 -14.88 -2.33 -9.71
C GLU A 110 -15.70 -1.97 -8.46
N GLU A 111 -15.39 -2.62 -7.33
CA GLU A 111 -16.04 -2.40 -6.04
C GLU A 111 -15.04 -2.53 -4.89
N PRO A 112 -15.29 -1.90 -3.72
CA PRO A 112 -14.45 -2.03 -2.53
C PRO A 112 -14.27 -3.51 -2.13
N PRO A 113 -13.03 -4.00 -1.93
CA PRO A 113 -12.77 -5.41 -1.68
C PRO A 113 -12.96 -5.76 -0.19
N PRO A 114 -13.35 -6.99 0.14
CA PRO A 114 -13.30 -7.47 1.51
C PRO A 114 -11.84 -7.56 1.99
N LEU A 115 -11.57 -7.13 3.23
CA LEU A 115 -10.23 -7.02 3.79
C LEU A 115 -9.92 -8.11 4.81
N HIS A 116 -8.73 -8.71 4.69
CA HIS A 116 -8.23 -9.70 5.61
C HIS A 116 -7.48 -9.00 6.76
N PRO A 117 -7.61 -9.46 8.03
CA PRO A 117 -6.90 -8.84 9.16
C PRO A 117 -5.37 -8.90 9.03
N GLU A 118 -4.85 -9.98 8.44
CA GLU A 118 -3.42 -10.18 8.17
C GLU A 118 -2.97 -9.58 6.83
N ASP A 119 -3.82 -8.82 6.12
CA ASP A 119 -3.36 -8.12 4.92
C ASP A 119 -2.21 -7.17 5.26
N PRO A 120 -1.15 -7.11 4.44
CA PRO A 120 0.03 -6.31 4.74
C PRO A 120 -0.28 -4.83 4.48
N PHE A 121 -0.06 -3.98 5.49
CA PHE A 121 -0.33 -2.55 5.41
C PHE A 121 0.47 -1.88 4.30
N GLY A 122 1.79 -2.13 4.25
CA GLY A 122 2.70 -1.48 3.30
C GLY A 122 2.25 -1.63 1.84
N PRO A 123 2.15 -2.86 1.29
CA PRO A 123 1.67 -3.09 -0.06
C PRO A 123 0.30 -2.48 -0.36
N LEU A 124 -0.62 -2.46 0.61
CA LEU A 124 -1.96 -1.92 0.38
C LEU A 124 -2.04 -0.39 0.47
N PHE A 125 -1.14 0.26 1.19
CA PHE A 125 -1.14 1.71 1.39
C PHE A 125 0.00 2.41 0.63
N TRP A 126 0.78 1.66 -0.15
CA TRP A 126 1.95 2.03 -0.98
C TRP A 126 2.98 3.03 -0.39
N GLY A 127 2.81 3.45 0.85
CA GLY A 127 3.70 4.34 1.60
C GLY A 127 4.25 5.50 0.75
N PRO A 128 5.58 5.67 0.67
CA PRO A 128 6.21 6.79 -0.04
C PRO A 128 6.15 6.70 -1.58
N PHE A 129 5.47 5.71 -2.16
CA PHE A 129 5.43 5.46 -3.60
C PHE A 129 4.27 6.16 -4.35
N ASP A 130 3.77 7.28 -3.80
CA ASP A 130 2.74 8.17 -4.39
C ASP A 130 1.29 7.71 -4.15
N ASP A 131 1.00 7.17 -2.95
CA ASP A 131 -0.33 6.66 -2.55
C ASP A 131 -1.24 7.75 -1.92
N LEU A 132 -2.53 7.74 -2.28
CA LEU A 132 -3.55 8.59 -1.67
C LEU A 132 -4.37 7.89 -0.57
N THR A 133 -4.39 6.57 -0.49
CA THR A 133 -5.07 5.73 0.51
C THR A 133 -4.78 6.21 1.94
N PRO A 134 -3.51 6.40 2.40
CA PRO A 134 -3.28 6.90 3.75
C PRO A 134 -3.92 8.27 4.01
N LEU A 135 -3.94 9.14 3.00
CA LEU A 135 -4.57 10.45 3.09
C LEU A 135 -6.10 10.33 3.15
N ILE A 136 -6.70 9.55 2.26
CA ILE A 136 -8.15 9.31 2.19
C ILE A 136 -8.64 8.72 3.51
N VAL A 137 -7.99 7.67 3.99
CA VAL A 137 -8.32 7.01 5.26
C VAL A 137 -8.21 8.00 6.42
N GLY A 138 -7.12 8.77 6.49
CA GLY A 138 -6.94 9.78 7.53
C GLY A 138 -8.03 10.86 7.52
N LEU A 139 -8.45 11.31 6.34
CA LEU A 139 -9.51 12.33 6.19
C LEU A 139 -10.89 11.78 6.56
N GLU A 140 -11.24 10.56 6.13
CA GLU A 140 -12.53 9.95 6.47
C GLU A 140 -12.64 9.61 7.95
N ILE A 141 -11.54 9.17 8.60
CA ILE A 141 -11.50 9.02 10.06
C ILE A 141 -11.70 10.38 10.75
N GLN A 142 -10.99 11.42 10.30
CA GLN A 142 -11.14 12.76 10.88
C GLN A 142 -12.57 13.28 10.73
N LYS A 143 -13.20 13.08 9.58
CA LYS A 143 -14.58 13.49 9.33
C LYS A 143 -15.59 12.73 10.19
N LYS A 144 -15.36 11.45 10.44
CA LYS A 144 -16.28 10.58 11.18
C LYS A 144 -16.19 10.75 12.70
N TRP A 145 -14.98 10.86 13.25
CA TRP A 145 -14.74 10.91 14.71
C TRP A 145 -14.19 12.25 15.21
N ASN A 146 -13.96 13.23 14.32
CA ASN A 146 -13.34 14.53 14.66
C ASN A 146 -11.95 14.41 15.30
N ILE A 147 -11.22 13.34 14.98
CA ILE A 147 -9.89 13.02 15.51
C ILE A 147 -8.90 12.87 14.36
N ARG A 148 -7.69 13.40 14.54
CA ARG A 148 -6.65 13.28 13.53
C ARG A 148 -5.75 12.09 13.84
N VAL A 149 -5.73 11.09 12.96
CA VAL A 149 -4.72 10.03 13.01
C VAL A 149 -3.34 10.67 12.76
N PRO A 150 -2.38 10.55 13.69
CA PRO A 150 -1.06 11.16 13.54
C PRO A 150 -0.37 10.65 12.27
N ARG A 151 0.24 11.55 11.48
CA ARG A 151 0.97 11.13 10.26
C ARG A 151 2.11 10.16 10.57
N GLU A 152 2.69 10.28 11.77
CA GLU A 152 3.73 9.41 12.29
C GLU A 152 3.28 7.95 12.41
N SER A 153 1.98 7.68 12.64
CA SER A 153 1.49 6.31 12.73
C SER A 153 1.49 5.57 11.39
N ILE A 154 1.29 6.28 10.27
CA ILE A 154 1.40 5.72 8.92
C ILE A 154 2.86 5.32 8.66
N SER A 155 3.82 6.17 9.06
CA SER A 155 5.25 5.85 8.96
C SER A 155 5.63 4.66 9.84
N LEU A 156 5.13 4.60 11.08
CA LEU A 156 5.36 3.47 11.98
C LEU A 156 4.77 2.16 11.42
N ALA A 157 3.55 2.22 10.87
CA ALA A 157 2.91 1.06 10.27
C ALA A 157 3.66 0.55 9.04
N TRP A 158 4.22 1.48 8.26
CA TRP A 158 5.06 1.16 7.12
C TRP A 158 6.40 0.53 7.51
N GLU A 159 7.13 1.15 8.45
CA GLU A 159 8.45 0.68 8.88
C GLU A 159 8.39 -0.61 9.71
N GLY A 160 7.27 -0.83 10.39
CA GLY A 160 7.06 -1.97 11.29
C GLY A 160 6.44 -3.21 10.64
N ASP A 161 6.27 -3.23 9.31
CA ASP A 161 5.60 -4.32 8.57
C ASP A 161 4.22 -4.69 9.17
N TRP A 162 3.41 -3.66 9.49
CA TRP A 162 2.14 -3.89 10.16
C TRP A 162 1.14 -4.65 9.28
N THR A 163 0.26 -5.40 9.94
CA THR A 163 -0.96 -5.90 9.33
C THR A 163 -2.05 -4.84 9.37
N LEU A 164 -3.07 -5.03 8.53
CA LEU A 164 -4.25 -4.19 8.46
C LEU A 164 -4.99 -4.13 9.80
N LEU A 165 -5.06 -5.26 10.51
CA LEU A 165 -5.62 -5.30 11.88
C LEU A 165 -4.83 -4.41 12.84
N GLN A 166 -3.50 -4.50 12.86
CA GLN A 166 -2.67 -3.70 13.78
C GLN A 166 -2.89 -2.20 13.54
N PHE A 167 -3.00 -1.79 12.28
CA PHE A 167 -3.32 -0.41 11.94
C PHE A 167 -4.73 0.00 12.36
N ILE A 168 -5.73 -0.87 12.17
CA ILE A 168 -7.11 -0.64 12.62
C ILE A 168 -7.18 -0.51 14.14
N GLU A 169 -6.50 -1.39 14.89
CA GLU A 169 -6.44 -1.34 16.36
C GLU A 169 -5.76 -0.07 16.85
N TYR A 170 -4.70 0.37 16.18
CA TYR A 170 -4.07 1.64 16.48
C TYR A 170 -5.05 2.82 16.29
N CYS A 171 -5.77 2.84 15.16
CA CYS A 171 -6.77 3.88 14.89
C CYS A 171 -7.90 3.87 15.91
N GLU A 172 -8.40 2.69 16.29
CA GLU A 172 -9.43 2.54 17.32
C GLU A 172 -8.95 3.05 18.68
N ASN A 173 -7.72 2.72 19.10
CA ASN A 173 -7.16 3.25 20.34
C ASN A 173 -7.08 4.78 20.32
N CYS A 174 -6.64 5.37 19.20
CA CYS A 174 -6.63 6.83 19.05
C CYS A 174 -8.03 7.45 19.15
N ILE A 175 -9.07 6.72 18.74
CA ILE A 175 -10.47 7.17 18.84
C ILE A 175 -10.95 7.10 20.30
N ASN A 176 -10.60 6.02 21.01
CA ASN A 176 -11.03 5.79 22.38
C ASN A 176 -10.30 6.69 23.41
N ASP A 177 -9.09 7.14 23.08
CA ASP A 177 -8.26 7.97 23.97
C ASP A 177 -8.51 9.49 23.81
N ALA A 178 -9.39 9.91 22.89
CA ALA A 178 -9.71 11.32 22.59
C ALA A 178 -10.94 11.85 23.34
#